data_AF-A0A317ZCL5-F1
#
_entry.id   AF-A0A317ZCL5-F1
#
_cell.length_a   1.000
_cell.length_b   1.000
_cell.length_c   1.000
_cell.angle_alpha   90.00
_cell.angle_beta   90.00
_cell.angle_gamma   90.00
#
_symmetry.space_group_name_H-M   'P 1'
#
loop_
_entity.id
_entity.type
_entity.pdbx_description
1 polymer ?
#
loop_
_entity_poly.entity_id
_entity_poly.type
_entity_poly.pdbx_seq_one_letter_code
_entity_poly.pdbx_strand_id
1 'polypeptide(L)' 'NGSNIRTVQELLGHTCVETTMIYLHVMEDEKDQTLSPLDAL' A
#
# COMPACT_ATOMS: atom_id res chain seq x y z
N ASN A 1 -9.34 -4.68 -8.96
CA ASN A 1 -8.17 -4.54 -9.84
C ASN A 1 -7.03 -3.90 -9.08
N GLY A 2 -6.06 -4.69 -8.63
CA GLY A 2 -4.83 -4.14 -8.07
C GLY A 2 -3.97 -3.59 -9.21
N SER A 3 -3.64 -2.30 -9.15
CA SER A 3 -2.65 -1.71 -10.07
C SER A 3 -1.25 -2.04 -9.56
N ASN A 4 -0.36 -2.44 -10.47
CA ASN A 4 1.03 -2.74 -10.11
C ASN A 4 1.73 -1.44 -9.68
N ILE A 5 2.46 -1.48 -8.56
CA ILE A 5 3.18 -0.31 -8.03
C ILE A 5 4.17 0.30 -9.04
N ARG A 6 4.73 -0.51 -9.95
CA ARG A 6 5.61 -0.04 -11.04
C ARG A 6 4.85 0.84 -12.03
N THR A 7 3.61 0.49 -12.35
CA THR A 7 2.76 1.29 -13.23
C THR A 7 2.42 2.64 -12.59
N VAL A 8 2.14 2.66 -11.28
CA VAL A 8 1.89 3.90 -10.54
C VAL A 8 3.17 4.75 -10.47
N GLN A 9 4.32 4.12 -10.22
CA GLN A 9 5.62 4.79 -10.22
C GLN A 9 5.90 5.48 -11.56
N GLU A 10 5.69 4.78 -12.68
CA GLU A 10 5.87 5.33 -14.04
C GLU A 10 4.90 6.48 -14.32
N LEU A 11 3.63 6.35 -13.94
CA LEU A 11 2.62 7.41 -14.11
C LEU A 11 2.95 8.68 -13.33
N LEU A 12 3.54 8.55 -12.14
CA LEU A 12 3.92 9.69 -11.29
C LEU A 12 5.31 10.25 -11.64
N GLY A 13 6.07 9.58 -12.53
CA GLY A 13 7.43 9.99 -12.88
C GLY A 13 8.45 9.82 -11.75
N HIS A 14 8.17 8.94 -10.79
CA HIS A 14 9.05 8.71 -9.64
C HIS A 14 10.28 7.91 -10.06
N THR A 15 11.46 8.39 -9.67
CA THR A 15 12.73 7.72 -9.97
C THR A 15 12.98 6.51 -9.07
N CYS A 16 12.38 6.47 -7.87
CA CYS A 16 12.46 5.37 -6.91
C CYS A 16 11.05 4.87 -6.54
N VAL A 17 10.92 3.58 -6.27
CA VAL A 17 9.64 2.99 -5.83
C VAL A 17 9.28 3.41 -4.41
N GLU A 18 10.26 3.71 -3.54
CA GLU A 18 10.04 4.11 -2.14
C GLU A 18 9.12 5.33 -2.00
N THR A 19 9.23 6.30 -2.91
CA THR A 19 8.35 7.49 -2.90
C THR A 19 6.92 7.16 -3.32
N THR A 20 6.71 6.02 -3.97
CA THR A 20 5.39 5.49 -4.36
C THR A 20 4.82 4.53 -3.30
N MET A 21 5.66 3.91 -2.47
CA MET A 21 5.23 2.97 -1.42
C MET A 21 4.36 3.60 -0.35
N ILE A 22 4.40 4.93 -0.17
CA ILE A 22 3.51 5.64 0.75
C ILE A 22 2.03 5.37 0.45
N TYR A 23 1.69 5.12 -0.82
CA TYR A 23 0.32 4.81 -1.21
C TYR A 23 -0.07 3.38 -0.87
N LEU A 24 0.87 2.45 -0.69
CA LEU A 24 0.55 1.12 -0.19
C LEU A 24 0.01 1.20 1.23
N HIS A 25 0.64 2.00 2.10
CA HIS A 25 0.21 2.18 3.48
C HIS A 25 -1.21 2.74 3.56
N VAL A 26 -1.54 3.74 2.73
CA VAL A 26 -2.88 4.34 2.69
C VAL A 26 -3.92 3.36 2.14
N MET A 27 -3.55 2.53 1.15
CA MET A 27 -4.45 1.51 0.59
C MET A 27 -4.67 0.33 1.56
N GLU A 28 -3.71 0.02 2.43
CA GLU A 28 -3.84 -0.96 3.50
C GLU A 28 -4.74 -0.44 4.63
N ASP A 29 -4.63 0.84 5.00
CA ASP A 29 -5.46 1.47 6.06
C ASP A 29 -6.98 1.36 5.79
N GLU A 30 -7.40 1.32 4.51
CA GLU A 30 -8.81 1.14 4.14
C GLU A 30 -9.31 -0.31 4.20
N LYS A 31 -8.41 -1.31 4.33
CA LYS A 31 -8.77 -2.75 4.31
C LYS A 31 -8.30 -3.55 5.50
N ASP A 32 -7.39 -3.01 6.29
CA ASP A 32 -6.73 -3.78 7.32
C ASP A 32 -7.44 -3.63 8.67
N GLN A 33 -8.54 -4.37 8.79
CA GLN A 33 -8.88 -4.97 10.08
C GLN A 33 -7.90 -6.12 10.32
N THR A 34 -6.59 -5.83 10.46
CA THR A 34 -5.64 -6.81 10.96
C THR A 34 -6.09 -7.14 12.39
N LEU A 35 -6.87 -8.21 12.52
CA LEU A 35 -7.32 -8.70 13.81
C LEU A 35 -6.07 -9.02 14.61
N SER A 36 -5.89 -8.32 15.73
CA SER A 36 -4.76 -8.59 16.59
C SER A 36 -4.89 -10.02 17.08
N PRO A 37 -3.81 -10.80 17.11
CA PRO A 37 -3.81 -12.12 17.76
C PRO A 37 -4.26 -12.07 19.23
N LEU A 38 -4.23 -10.87 19.85
CA LEU A 38 -4.69 -10.60 21.20
C LEU A 38 -6.18 -10.25 21.29
N ASP A 39 -6.86 -9.90 20.19
CA ASP A 39 -8.30 -9.61 20.19
C ASP A 39 -9.16 -10.88 20.40
N ALA A 40 -8.55 -12.06 20.27
CA ALA A 40 -9.19 -13.37 20.43
C ALA A 40 -8.96 -14.02 21.81
N LEU A 41 -8.43 -13.28 22.79
CA LEU A 41 -8.24 -13.72 24.18
C LEU A 41 -9.35 -13.18 25.09
#